data_AF-A0A2H6NJM1-F1
#
_entry.id   AF-A0A2H6NJM1-F1
#
_cell.length_a   1.000
_cell.length_b   1.000
_cell.length_c   1.000
_cell.angle_alpha   90.00
_cell.angle_beta   90.00
_cell.angle_gamma   90.00
#
_symmetry.space_group_name_H-M   'P 1'
#
loop_
_entity.id
_entity.type
_entity.pdbx_description
1 polymer ?
#
loop_
_entity_poly.entity_id
_entity_poly.type
_entity_poly.pdbx_seq_one_letter_code
_entity_poly.pdbx_strand_id
1 'polypeptide(L)'
;NIGDRFRSVIDDAWWFGTIESQEPLQPDYPDSLFQCYNVCWDNGDTEKMSPWDMEPIPNNAVFPEELGTSVPLTNNESRSLIYKPLDGEWGSRTRDDECERIISGINQLMTLDIASAFVAPVDFQAYPMYCTVVAYPTDLSTIKQRLENRFYRRLSSLMWEVRYIEYNTRTFNEPGSPIVKSAKFVTDLLLHFIKDQACYDIIPLYNAMKKKVLSDSEEEEEKDADMPGTSTRKRKEHQPKRRLRNRAQSYDIQAWKRQCQELLNLIFQCEDSEPFRQPVDLIEYPDYRDIIDTPMDFATVRETLEAGNYESPSELCKDVRLIFSNSKVYTPCKRSRIYSMSLRLSAFFEEHISSILSDYKSALRFHKRSTIQKKRSKRSRSSSLSSSAASSPDRKRRLIKPQLKAELVTTPSSAPARPILLRNIAAQMNGKVVDSASLVRTRSTRAITETTNNEQPSTSGAKSVTLKPNSAAT
;
A
#
# COMPACT_ATOMS: atom_id res chain seq x y z
N ASN A 1 15.98 -43.29 -13.41
CA ASN A 1 16.01 -44.57 -12.68
C ASN A 1 17.06 -44.51 -11.59
N ILE A 2 16.92 -45.34 -10.56
CA ILE A 2 17.95 -45.49 -9.53
C ILE A 2 19.26 -45.93 -10.20
N GLY A 3 20.36 -45.26 -9.86
CA GLY A 3 21.68 -45.43 -10.49
C GLY A 3 21.89 -44.59 -11.75
N ASP A 4 20.87 -43.91 -12.28
CA ASP A 4 21.06 -43.04 -13.44
C ASP A 4 21.84 -41.78 -13.03
N ARG A 5 22.72 -41.36 -13.95
CA ARG A 5 23.43 -40.09 -13.85
C ARG A 5 22.58 -38.94 -14.38
N PHE A 6 22.73 -37.79 -13.73
CA PHE A 6 22.04 -36.56 -14.13
C PHE A 6 22.99 -35.36 -14.05
N ARG A 7 22.53 -34.25 -14.61
CA ARG A 7 23.12 -32.92 -14.40
C ARG A 7 22.05 -31.90 -13.98
N SER A 8 22.47 -30.83 -13.32
CA SER A 8 21.61 -29.71 -12.95
C SER A 8 22.37 -28.38 -13.02
N VAL A 9 21.65 -27.27 -13.20
CA VAL A 9 22.24 -25.93 -13.18
C VAL A 9 22.16 -25.35 -11.78
N ILE A 10 23.32 -24.99 -11.23
CA ILE A 10 23.44 -24.29 -9.95
C ILE A 10 24.50 -23.20 -10.13
N ASP A 11 24.15 -21.95 -9.79
CA ASP A 11 25.05 -20.78 -9.87
C ASP A 11 25.77 -20.64 -11.22
N ASP A 12 25.01 -20.66 -12.32
CA ASP A 12 25.50 -20.54 -13.71
C ASP A 12 26.53 -21.61 -14.11
N ALA A 13 26.52 -22.78 -13.46
CA ALA A 13 27.33 -23.93 -13.83
C ALA A 13 26.54 -25.24 -13.81
N TRP A 14 26.96 -26.19 -14.64
CA TRP A 14 26.50 -27.57 -14.63
C TRP A 14 27.18 -28.36 -13.51
N TRP A 15 26.35 -28.96 -12.68
CA TRP A 15 26.71 -29.91 -11.64
C TRP A 15 26.21 -31.30 -12.01
N PHE A 16 26.92 -32.33 -11.56
CA PHE A 16 26.64 -33.72 -11.94
C PHE A 16 26.47 -34.58 -10.69
N GLY A 17 25.60 -35.59 -10.80
CA GLY A 17 25.33 -36.51 -9.72
C GLY A 17 24.70 -37.82 -10.18
N THR A 18 24.30 -38.62 -9.21
CA THR A 18 23.67 -39.93 -9.38
C THR A 18 22.44 -40.04 -8.51
N ILE A 19 21.36 -40.64 -9.05
CA ILE A 19 20.14 -40.90 -8.29
C ILE A 19 20.34 -42.15 -7.42
N GLU A 20 20.21 -42.03 -6.11
CA GLU A 20 20.41 -43.15 -5.18
C GLU A 20 19.11 -43.87 -4.84
N SER A 21 18.03 -43.13 -4.61
CA SER A 21 16.73 -43.69 -4.29
C SER A 21 15.60 -42.71 -4.59
N GLN A 22 14.37 -43.22 -4.58
CA GLN A 22 13.16 -42.42 -4.75
C GLN A 22 12.17 -42.73 -3.63
N GLU A 23 11.77 -41.70 -2.89
CA GLU A 23 10.78 -41.77 -1.82
C GLU A 23 10.08 -40.40 -1.68
N PRO A 24 8.79 -40.36 -1.33
CA PRO A 24 8.07 -39.09 -1.18
C PRO A 24 8.67 -38.26 -0.04
N LEU A 25 8.71 -36.93 -0.21
CA LEU A 25 9.17 -36.02 0.85
C LEU A 25 8.29 -36.13 2.12
N GLN A 26 6.99 -36.31 1.92
CA GLN A 26 6.00 -36.44 2.98
C GLN A 26 5.20 -37.75 2.77
N PRO A 27 5.16 -38.66 3.76
CA PRO A 27 4.45 -39.93 3.63
C PRO A 27 2.95 -39.79 3.35
N ASP A 28 2.33 -38.69 3.80
CA ASP A 28 0.91 -38.39 3.57
C ASP A 28 0.59 -38.09 2.09
N TYR A 29 1.61 -37.82 1.28
CA TYR A 29 1.50 -37.51 -0.14
C TYR A 29 2.37 -38.47 -0.98
N PRO A 30 2.03 -39.77 -1.05
CA PRO A 30 2.86 -40.78 -1.69
C PRO A 30 3.06 -40.56 -3.19
N ASP A 31 2.11 -39.89 -3.85
CA ASP A 31 2.17 -39.56 -5.28
C ASP A 31 2.91 -38.24 -5.56
N SER A 32 3.39 -37.54 -4.52
CA SER A 32 4.09 -36.27 -4.69
C SER A 32 5.47 -36.48 -5.31
N LEU A 33 5.71 -35.83 -6.45
CA LEU A 33 7.02 -35.80 -7.10
C LEU A 33 7.93 -34.69 -6.56
N PHE A 34 7.46 -33.88 -5.62
CA PHE A 34 8.26 -32.81 -5.04
C PHE A 34 9.35 -33.39 -4.13
N GLN A 35 10.62 -33.08 -4.44
CA GLN A 35 11.79 -33.55 -3.70
C GLN A 35 11.81 -35.07 -3.41
N CYS A 36 11.34 -35.86 -4.38
CA CYS A 36 11.16 -37.30 -4.19
C CYS A 36 12.41 -38.14 -4.50
N TYR A 37 13.47 -37.56 -5.07
CA TYR A 37 14.72 -38.28 -5.34
C TYR A 37 15.77 -37.92 -4.31
N ASN A 38 16.38 -38.94 -3.68
CA ASN A 38 17.63 -38.77 -2.97
C ASN A 38 18.77 -38.91 -3.98
N VAL A 39 19.61 -37.88 -4.07
CA VAL A 39 20.73 -37.82 -5.01
C VAL A 39 22.04 -37.66 -4.27
N CYS A 40 23.10 -38.18 -4.87
CA CYS A 40 24.47 -37.94 -4.46
C CYS A 40 25.20 -37.20 -5.58
N TRP A 41 25.70 -36.01 -5.26
CA TRP A 41 26.51 -35.19 -6.14
C TRP A 41 27.93 -35.76 -6.26
N ASP A 42 28.63 -35.47 -7.35
CA ASP A 42 29.99 -35.99 -7.58
C ASP A 42 31.01 -35.49 -6.53
N ASN A 43 30.69 -34.44 -5.79
CA ASN A 43 31.51 -33.92 -4.67
C ASN A 43 31.26 -34.67 -3.34
N GLY A 44 30.32 -35.62 -3.32
CA GLY A 44 29.94 -36.41 -2.16
C GLY A 44 28.78 -35.83 -1.34
N ASP A 45 28.28 -34.64 -1.68
CA ASP A 45 27.11 -34.08 -1.01
C ASP A 45 25.83 -34.82 -1.40
N THR A 46 24.91 -34.99 -0.47
CA THR A 46 23.60 -35.62 -0.71
C THR A 46 22.47 -34.64 -0.50
N GLU A 47 21.47 -34.67 -1.36
CA GLU A 47 20.30 -33.79 -1.28
C GLU A 47 19.03 -34.49 -1.80
N LYS A 48 17.85 -33.95 -1.47
CA LYS A 48 16.59 -34.31 -2.09
C LYS A 48 16.24 -33.36 -3.24
N MET A 49 16.00 -33.91 -4.44
CA MET A 49 15.66 -33.14 -5.64
C MET A 49 14.35 -33.59 -6.27
N SER A 50 13.70 -32.68 -7.00
CA SER A 50 12.50 -33.00 -7.77
C SER A 50 12.89 -33.37 -9.22
N PRO A 51 12.05 -34.14 -9.95
CA PRO A 51 12.35 -34.53 -11.32
C PRO A 51 12.63 -33.36 -12.28
N TRP A 52 12.05 -32.18 -12.04
CA TRP A 52 12.24 -30.98 -12.87
C TRP A 52 13.48 -30.15 -12.49
N ASP A 53 14.18 -30.53 -11.42
CA ASP A 53 15.43 -29.91 -11.02
C ASP A 53 16.64 -30.64 -11.66
N MET A 54 16.40 -31.69 -12.44
CA MET A 54 17.42 -32.57 -13.01
C MET A 54 17.22 -32.78 -14.52
N GLU A 55 18.33 -32.88 -15.24
CA GLU A 55 18.35 -33.22 -16.66
C GLU A 55 19.21 -34.46 -16.92
N PRO A 56 18.85 -35.30 -17.92
CA PRO A 56 19.73 -36.35 -18.38
C PRO A 56 21.01 -35.74 -18.96
N ILE A 57 22.15 -36.40 -18.73
CA ILE A 57 23.43 -35.97 -19.29
C ILE A 57 23.42 -36.26 -20.81
N PRO A 58 23.58 -35.25 -21.69
CA PRO A 58 23.63 -35.48 -23.12
C PRO A 58 24.93 -36.20 -23.52
N ASN A 59 24.91 -36.96 -24.62
CA ASN A 59 26.07 -37.74 -25.08
C ASN A 59 27.32 -36.90 -25.36
N ASN A 60 27.16 -35.60 -25.66
CA ASN A 60 28.22 -34.65 -25.92
C ASN A 60 28.51 -33.73 -24.72
N ALA A 61 28.08 -34.10 -23.50
CA ALA A 61 28.35 -33.31 -22.31
C ALA A 61 29.85 -33.19 -22.04
N VAL A 62 30.27 -31.99 -21.67
CA VAL A 62 31.60 -31.73 -21.13
C VAL A 62 31.55 -31.97 -19.63
N PHE A 63 32.47 -32.78 -19.13
CA PHE A 63 32.64 -33.04 -17.71
C PHE A 63 33.73 -32.12 -17.13
N PRO A 64 33.68 -31.82 -15.83
CA PRO A 64 34.75 -31.06 -15.18
C PRO A 64 36.07 -31.85 -15.22
N GLU A 65 37.20 -31.13 -15.26
CA GLU A 65 38.53 -31.75 -15.24
C GLU A 65 38.82 -32.43 -13.89
N GLU A 66 38.33 -31.84 -12.80
CA GLU A 66 38.44 -32.36 -11.44
C GLU A 66 37.07 -32.88 -10.96
N LEU A 67 37.06 -34.13 -10.47
CA LEU A 67 35.84 -34.77 -9.99
C LEU A 67 35.26 -34.01 -8.78
N GLY A 68 33.95 -33.78 -8.79
CA GLY A 68 33.25 -33.01 -7.77
C GLY A 68 33.27 -31.49 -7.99
N THR A 69 33.80 -31.01 -9.12
CA THR A 69 33.70 -29.60 -9.52
C THR A 69 32.61 -29.39 -10.57
N SER A 70 32.40 -28.14 -11.00
CA SER A 70 31.31 -27.75 -11.92
C SER A 70 31.84 -27.29 -13.29
N VAL A 71 31.00 -27.37 -14.32
CA VAL A 71 31.31 -26.85 -15.67
C VAL A 71 30.55 -25.56 -15.91
N PRO A 72 31.21 -24.41 -16.14
CA PRO A 72 30.51 -23.15 -16.41
C PRO A 72 29.57 -23.26 -17.61
N LEU A 73 28.37 -22.67 -17.50
CA LEU A 73 27.44 -22.59 -18.61
C LEU A 73 28.00 -21.73 -19.73
N THR A 74 27.87 -22.20 -20.96
CA THR A 74 28.15 -21.36 -22.13
C THR A 74 27.02 -20.36 -22.35
N ASN A 75 27.32 -19.21 -22.95
CA ASN A 75 26.31 -18.21 -23.32
C ASN A 75 25.15 -18.78 -24.15
N ASN A 76 25.41 -19.79 -24.97
CA ASN A 76 24.38 -20.45 -25.77
C ASN A 76 23.48 -21.35 -24.92
N GLU A 77 24.05 -22.12 -23.98
CA GLU A 77 23.27 -22.95 -23.06
C GLU A 77 22.43 -22.09 -22.14
N SER A 78 23.00 -21.03 -21.54
CA SER A 78 22.25 -20.07 -20.71
C SER A 78 21.04 -19.52 -21.47
N ARG A 79 21.21 -19.10 -22.73
CA ARG A 79 20.09 -18.63 -23.58
C ARG A 79 19.08 -19.72 -23.92
N SER A 80 19.52 -20.97 -24.03
CA SER A 80 18.63 -22.10 -24.36
C SER A 80 17.75 -22.52 -23.18
N LEU A 81 18.25 -22.33 -21.95
CA LEU A 81 17.53 -22.59 -20.71
C LEU A 81 16.51 -21.50 -20.38
N ILE A 82 16.68 -20.29 -20.93
CA ILE A 82 15.68 -19.23 -20.80
C ILE A 82 14.39 -19.70 -21.46
N TYR A 83 13.30 -19.47 -20.74
CA TYR A 83 11.97 -19.78 -21.24
C TYR A 83 11.70 -19.15 -22.61
N LYS A 84 11.29 -19.99 -23.56
CA LYS A 84 10.78 -19.58 -24.87
C LYS A 84 9.25 -19.53 -24.81
N PRO A 85 8.63 -18.37 -25.07
CA PRO A 85 7.18 -18.26 -25.13
C PRO A 85 6.58 -19.22 -26.15
N LEU A 86 5.47 -19.85 -25.79
CA LEU A 86 4.69 -20.67 -26.72
C LEU A 86 3.80 -19.78 -27.60
N ASP A 87 3.42 -20.29 -28.77
CA ASP A 87 2.49 -19.60 -29.67
C ASP A 87 1.18 -19.25 -28.95
N GLY A 88 0.75 -17.99 -29.10
CA GLY A 88 -0.47 -17.47 -28.47
C GLY A 88 -0.31 -16.97 -27.03
N GLU A 89 0.78 -17.27 -26.31
CA GLU A 89 0.97 -16.78 -24.93
C GLU A 89 1.11 -15.24 -24.83
N TRP A 90 1.46 -14.62 -25.96
CA TRP A 90 1.60 -13.17 -26.14
C TRP A 90 0.67 -12.63 -27.24
N GLY A 91 -0.41 -13.35 -27.54
CA GLY A 91 -1.37 -12.98 -28.58
C GLY A 91 -0.84 -13.24 -29.99
N SER A 92 -1.07 -12.30 -30.90
CA SER A 92 -0.71 -12.40 -32.32
C SER A 92 0.70 -11.92 -32.64
N ARG A 93 1.42 -11.38 -31.64
CA ARG A 93 2.77 -10.80 -31.77
C ARG A 93 3.80 -11.61 -31.01
N THR A 94 5.08 -11.36 -31.32
CA THR A 94 6.16 -11.88 -30.49
C THR A 94 6.13 -11.22 -29.10
N ARG A 95 6.69 -11.90 -28.09
CA ARG A 95 6.84 -11.33 -26.75
C ARG A 95 7.59 -10.00 -26.81
N ASP A 96 8.65 -9.92 -27.61
CA ASP A 96 9.54 -8.75 -27.62
C ASP A 96 8.82 -7.53 -28.21
N ASP A 97 8.15 -7.68 -29.35
CA ASP A 97 7.35 -6.60 -29.96
C ASP A 97 6.23 -6.13 -29.02
N GLU A 98 5.57 -7.08 -28.35
CA GLU A 98 4.47 -6.77 -27.45
C GLU A 98 4.96 -6.12 -26.15
N CYS A 99 6.10 -6.52 -25.62
CA CYS A 99 6.74 -5.84 -24.49
C CYS A 99 7.08 -4.39 -24.84
N GLU A 100 7.70 -4.14 -25.99
CA GLU A 100 8.05 -2.77 -26.43
C GLU A 100 6.81 -1.88 -26.58
N ARG A 101 5.74 -2.41 -27.18
CA ARG A 101 4.46 -1.71 -27.29
C ARG A 101 3.89 -1.34 -25.92
N ILE A 102 3.86 -2.31 -25.00
CA ILE A 102 3.32 -2.10 -23.65
C ILE A 102 4.18 -1.12 -22.85
N ILE A 103 5.51 -1.21 -22.95
CA ILE A 103 6.44 -0.25 -22.32
C ILE A 103 6.17 1.18 -22.83
N SER A 104 5.96 1.35 -24.15
CA SER A 104 5.60 2.66 -24.72
C SER A 104 4.30 3.21 -24.13
N GLY A 105 3.26 2.36 -24.03
CA GLY A 105 1.98 2.72 -23.40
C GLY A 105 2.14 3.09 -21.92
N ILE A 106 2.94 2.33 -21.16
CA ILE A 106 3.22 2.63 -19.74
C ILE A 106 3.98 3.95 -19.60
N ASN A 107 5.00 4.22 -20.43
CA ASN A 107 5.73 5.49 -20.40
C ASN A 107 4.78 6.69 -20.60
N GLN A 108 3.85 6.59 -21.54
CA GLN A 108 2.84 7.63 -21.77
C GLN A 108 1.87 7.76 -20.58
N LEU A 109 1.40 6.63 -20.04
CA LEU A 109 0.52 6.60 -18.87
C LEU A 109 1.15 7.26 -17.64
N MET A 110 2.46 7.03 -17.40
CA MET A 110 3.22 7.64 -16.31
C MET A 110 3.31 9.17 -16.40
N THR A 111 3.06 9.77 -17.57
CA THR A 111 3.00 11.23 -17.74
C THR A 111 1.65 11.85 -17.36
N LEU A 112 0.61 11.03 -17.17
CA LEU A 112 -0.73 11.51 -16.84
C LEU A 112 -0.87 11.74 -15.34
N ASP A 113 -1.45 12.88 -14.94
CA ASP A 113 -1.66 13.23 -13.53
C ASP A 113 -2.45 12.17 -12.75
N ILE A 114 -3.40 11.50 -13.41
CA ILE A 114 -4.22 10.43 -12.83
C ILE A 114 -3.39 9.21 -12.39
N ALA A 115 -2.23 9.01 -13.00
CA ALA A 115 -1.33 7.90 -12.71
C ALA A 115 -0.24 8.26 -11.68
N SER A 116 -0.10 9.54 -11.32
CA SER A 116 1.02 10.06 -10.50
C SER A 116 1.29 9.26 -9.22
N ALA A 117 0.24 8.83 -8.50
CA ALA A 117 0.37 8.04 -7.27
C ALA A 117 0.84 6.58 -7.48
N PHE A 118 0.85 6.09 -8.72
CA PHE A 118 1.20 4.71 -9.08
C PHE A 118 2.47 4.63 -9.95
N VAL A 119 3.14 5.76 -10.20
CA VAL A 119 4.34 5.83 -11.05
C VAL A 119 5.52 5.09 -10.41
N ALA A 120 5.68 5.21 -9.10
CA ALA A 120 6.81 4.68 -8.35
C ALA A 120 6.34 3.87 -7.13
N PRO A 121 7.20 3.02 -6.54
CA PRO A 121 6.86 2.25 -5.35
C PRO A 121 6.42 3.15 -4.20
N VAL A 122 5.50 2.62 -3.38
CA VAL A 122 5.06 3.32 -2.16
C VAL A 122 6.24 3.45 -1.20
N ASP A 123 6.52 4.68 -0.78
CA ASP A 123 7.57 4.97 0.20
C ASP A 123 7.17 4.43 1.58
N PHE A 124 7.83 3.37 2.04
CA PHE A 124 7.58 2.77 3.36
C PHE A 124 7.98 3.68 4.52
N GLN A 125 8.85 4.67 4.31
CA GLN A 125 9.15 5.65 5.34
C GLN A 125 7.97 6.61 5.54
N ALA A 126 7.29 6.99 4.45
CA ALA A 126 6.09 7.81 4.48
C ALA A 126 4.84 7.01 4.91
N TYR A 127 4.76 5.73 4.51
CA TYR A 127 3.64 4.83 4.81
C TYR A 127 4.11 3.51 5.44
N PRO A 128 4.59 3.51 6.70
CA PRO A 128 5.16 2.31 7.33
C PRO A 128 4.18 1.14 7.49
N MET A 129 2.87 1.43 7.55
CA MET A 129 1.83 0.40 7.67
C MET A 129 1.53 -0.30 6.35
N TYR A 130 1.96 0.23 5.20
CA TYR A 130 1.63 -0.31 3.89
C TYR A 130 2.08 -1.76 3.73
N CYS A 131 3.33 -2.07 4.10
CA CYS A 131 3.89 -3.41 4.02
C CYS A 131 3.28 -4.42 5.01
N THR A 132 2.48 -3.95 5.98
CA THR A 132 1.75 -4.84 6.91
C THR A 132 0.40 -5.31 6.36
N VAL A 133 -0.13 -4.60 5.36
CA VAL A 133 -1.44 -4.83 4.76
C VAL A 133 -1.32 -5.35 3.34
N VAL A 134 -0.35 -4.83 2.58
CA VAL A 134 -0.11 -5.17 1.18
C VAL A 134 1.03 -6.18 1.09
N ALA A 135 0.68 -7.44 0.81
CA ALA A 135 1.64 -8.54 0.71
C ALA A 135 2.52 -8.47 -0.55
N TYR A 136 1.98 -7.91 -1.64
CA TYR A 136 2.67 -7.83 -2.93
C TYR A 136 2.63 -6.39 -3.49
N PRO A 137 3.55 -5.51 -3.07
CA PRO A 137 3.65 -4.15 -3.61
C PRO A 137 3.98 -4.16 -5.11
N THR A 138 3.30 -3.32 -5.88
CA THR A 138 3.57 -3.12 -7.31
C THR A 138 3.17 -1.71 -7.73
N ASP A 139 3.78 -1.23 -8.80
CA ASP A 139 3.65 0.10 -9.37
C ASP A 139 4.09 0.07 -10.85
N LEU A 140 3.80 1.16 -11.58
CA LEU A 140 4.06 1.23 -13.02
C LEU A 140 5.56 1.14 -13.37
N SER A 141 6.45 1.72 -12.55
CA SER A 141 7.89 1.62 -12.80
C SER A 141 8.41 0.20 -12.60
N THR A 142 7.93 -0.50 -11.58
CA THR A 142 8.27 -1.91 -11.35
C THR A 142 7.78 -2.80 -12.50
N ILE A 143 6.54 -2.63 -12.95
CA ILE A 143 5.99 -3.39 -14.08
C ILE A 143 6.78 -3.11 -15.37
N LYS A 144 7.10 -1.83 -15.63
CA LYS A 144 7.92 -1.43 -16.77
C LYS A 144 9.29 -2.11 -16.73
N GLN A 145 10.00 -2.03 -15.61
CA GLN A 145 11.31 -2.66 -15.44
C GLN A 145 11.24 -4.17 -15.65
N ARG A 146 10.16 -4.82 -15.20
CA ARG A 146 9.92 -6.25 -15.43
C ARG A 146 9.70 -6.59 -16.89
N LEU A 147 9.01 -5.76 -17.66
CA LEU A 147 8.87 -5.92 -19.11
C LEU A 147 10.21 -5.76 -19.83
N GLU A 148 11.00 -4.74 -19.46
CA GLU A 148 12.34 -4.51 -20.01
C GLU A 148 13.23 -5.75 -19.80
N ASN A 149 13.14 -6.38 -18.63
CA ASN A 149 13.90 -7.58 -18.26
C ASN A 149 13.25 -8.92 -18.66
N ARG A 150 12.17 -8.91 -19.46
CA ARG A 150 11.47 -10.13 -19.90
C ARG A 150 11.01 -11.04 -18.75
N PHE A 151 10.71 -10.45 -17.60
CA PHE A 151 10.32 -11.15 -16.38
C PHE A 151 9.02 -11.95 -16.56
N TYR A 152 8.05 -11.40 -17.28
CA TYR A 152 6.78 -12.08 -17.49
C TYR A 152 6.95 -13.24 -18.46
N ARG A 153 6.54 -14.43 -18.01
CA ARG A 153 6.49 -15.62 -18.88
C ARG A 153 5.37 -15.49 -19.92
N ARG A 154 4.21 -14.98 -19.49
CA ARG A 154 2.95 -14.90 -20.26
C ARG A 154 2.28 -13.54 -20.09
N LEU A 155 1.51 -13.12 -21.09
CA LEU A 155 0.76 -11.86 -21.05
C LEU A 155 -0.26 -11.82 -19.89
N SER A 156 -0.84 -12.97 -19.54
CA SER A 156 -1.77 -13.10 -18.42
C SER A 156 -1.13 -12.78 -17.06
N SER A 157 0.16 -13.11 -16.86
CA SER A 157 0.91 -12.79 -15.64
C SER A 157 1.10 -11.28 -15.49
N LEU A 158 1.41 -10.58 -16.58
CA LEU A 158 1.45 -9.12 -16.60
C LEU A 158 0.08 -8.54 -16.24
N MET A 159 -0.99 -9.01 -16.88
CA MET A 159 -2.34 -8.50 -16.61
C MET A 159 -2.80 -8.76 -15.18
N TRP A 160 -2.33 -9.84 -14.55
CA TRP A 160 -2.59 -10.11 -13.15
C TRP A 160 -1.91 -9.08 -12.25
N GLU A 161 -0.65 -8.74 -12.51
CA GLU A 161 0.07 -7.73 -11.76
C GLU A 161 -0.52 -6.32 -11.96
N VAL A 162 -0.93 -5.97 -13.18
CA VAL A 162 -1.63 -4.71 -13.45
C VAL A 162 -2.89 -4.57 -12.59
N ARG A 163 -3.67 -5.65 -12.41
CA ARG A 163 -4.84 -5.65 -11.51
C ARG A 163 -4.46 -5.44 -10.05
N TYR A 164 -3.25 -5.83 -9.66
CA TYR A 164 -2.77 -5.66 -8.30
C TYR A 164 -2.56 -4.20 -7.91
N ILE A 165 -2.39 -3.28 -8.87
CA ILE A 165 -2.39 -1.84 -8.61
C ILE A 165 -3.72 -1.41 -7.97
N GLU A 166 -4.86 -1.73 -8.59
CA GLU A 166 -6.18 -1.45 -8.02
C GLU A 166 -6.40 -2.22 -6.71
N TYR A 167 -6.09 -3.52 -6.70
CA TYR A 167 -6.31 -4.37 -5.53
C TYR A 167 -5.57 -3.83 -4.31
N ASN A 168 -4.26 -3.58 -4.40
CA ASN A 168 -3.47 -3.03 -3.30
C ASN A 168 -3.97 -1.67 -2.86
N THR A 169 -4.37 -0.82 -3.81
CA THR A 169 -4.91 0.50 -3.49
C THR A 169 -6.20 0.36 -2.69
N ARG A 170 -7.10 -0.56 -3.06
CA ARG A 170 -8.35 -0.82 -2.32
C ARG A 170 -8.13 -1.50 -0.98
N THR A 171 -7.11 -2.35 -0.85
CA THR A 171 -6.78 -3.03 0.40
C THR A 171 -6.23 -2.04 1.43
N PHE A 172 -5.46 -1.04 1.00
CA PHE A 172 -4.83 -0.07 1.91
C PHE A 172 -5.63 1.22 2.11
N ASN A 173 -6.36 1.71 1.10
CA ASN A 173 -7.00 3.02 1.13
C ASN A 173 -8.53 2.91 1.28
N GLU A 174 -9.14 3.99 1.77
CA GLU A 174 -10.59 4.10 1.95
C GLU A 174 -11.36 3.84 0.64
N PRO A 175 -12.38 2.97 0.66
CA PRO A 175 -13.25 2.74 -0.49
C PRO A 175 -13.87 4.05 -1.00
N GLY A 176 -13.86 4.25 -2.32
CA GLY A 176 -14.44 5.45 -2.94
C GLY A 176 -13.58 6.71 -2.85
N SER A 177 -12.42 6.66 -2.19
CA SER A 177 -11.45 7.75 -2.20
C SER A 177 -10.96 8.06 -3.63
N PRO A 178 -10.49 9.30 -3.90
CA PRO A 178 -10.00 9.68 -5.22
C PRO A 178 -8.88 8.76 -5.73
N ILE A 179 -7.97 8.33 -4.86
CA ILE A 179 -6.87 7.42 -5.23
C ILE A 179 -7.40 6.05 -5.65
N VAL A 180 -8.41 5.50 -4.96
CA VAL A 180 -9.04 4.22 -5.34
C VAL A 180 -9.75 4.34 -6.70
N LYS A 181 -10.46 5.45 -6.94
CA LYS A 181 -11.10 5.72 -8.24
C LYS A 181 -10.06 5.86 -9.36
N SER A 182 -8.96 6.58 -9.11
CA SER A 182 -7.84 6.69 -10.05
C SER A 182 -7.18 5.35 -10.31
N ALA A 183 -6.95 4.53 -9.29
CA ALA A 183 -6.33 3.21 -9.43
C ALA A 183 -7.17 2.29 -10.31
N LYS A 184 -8.48 2.28 -10.08
CA LYS A 184 -9.43 1.54 -10.94
C LYS A 184 -9.33 2.01 -12.39
N PHE A 185 -9.40 3.32 -12.62
CA PHE A 185 -9.35 3.88 -13.96
C PHE A 185 -8.01 3.58 -14.68
N VAL A 186 -6.88 3.76 -14.01
CA VAL A 186 -5.53 3.47 -14.53
C VAL A 186 -5.40 1.99 -14.87
N THR A 187 -5.88 1.11 -13.99
CA THR A 187 -5.87 -0.35 -14.18
C THR A 187 -6.74 -0.75 -15.39
N ASP A 188 -7.98 -0.26 -15.46
CA ASP A 188 -8.89 -0.57 -16.56
C ASP A 188 -8.31 -0.07 -17.90
N LEU A 189 -7.78 1.15 -17.94
CA LEU A 189 -7.12 1.73 -19.12
C LEU A 189 -5.97 0.86 -19.61
N LEU A 190 -5.05 0.48 -18.71
CA LEU A 190 -3.89 -0.32 -19.07
C LEU A 190 -4.28 -1.75 -19.49
N LEU A 191 -5.26 -2.36 -18.85
CA LEU A 191 -5.77 -3.68 -19.24
C LEU A 191 -6.43 -3.65 -20.62
N HIS A 192 -7.19 -2.61 -20.95
CA HIS A 192 -7.77 -2.44 -22.28
C HIS A 192 -6.68 -2.26 -23.34
N PHE A 193 -5.66 -1.44 -23.05
CA PHE A 193 -4.51 -1.25 -23.94
C PHE A 193 -3.74 -2.56 -24.19
N ILE A 194 -3.53 -3.36 -23.14
CA ILE A 194 -2.84 -4.66 -23.25
C ILE A 194 -3.67 -5.65 -24.09
N LYS A 195 -4.98 -5.72 -23.86
CA LYS A 195 -5.86 -6.65 -24.59
C LYS A 195 -6.02 -6.30 -26.07
N ASP A 196 -6.00 -5.02 -26.41
CA ASP A 196 -6.11 -4.56 -27.79
C ASP A 196 -4.72 -4.38 -28.44
N GLN A 197 -4.25 -5.42 -29.12
CA GLN A 197 -2.96 -5.42 -29.81
C GLN A 197 -2.92 -4.56 -31.09
N ALA A 198 -4.05 -3.99 -31.49
CA ALA A 198 -4.12 -2.98 -32.55
C ALA A 198 -3.92 -1.55 -32.00
N CYS A 199 -3.99 -1.36 -30.68
CA CYS A 199 -3.80 -0.07 -30.03
C CYS A 199 -2.30 0.19 -29.77
N TYR A 200 -1.71 1.21 -30.40
CA TYR A 200 -0.29 1.58 -30.20
C TYR A 200 -0.10 2.83 -29.33
N ASP A 201 -1.16 3.59 -29.12
CA ASP A 201 -1.16 4.83 -28.35
C ASP A 201 -2.26 4.75 -27.29
N ILE A 202 -1.87 4.90 -26.03
CA ILE A 202 -2.77 4.80 -24.89
C ILE A 202 -3.59 6.08 -24.68
N ILE A 203 -3.15 7.21 -25.24
CA ILE A 203 -3.76 8.54 -25.03
C ILE A 203 -5.14 8.67 -25.68
N PRO A 204 -5.38 8.22 -26.93
CA PRO A 204 -6.73 8.17 -27.49
C PRO A 204 -7.69 7.33 -26.66
N LEU A 205 -7.23 6.17 -26.17
CA LEU A 205 -8.00 5.29 -25.31
C LEU A 205 -8.33 5.96 -23.97
N TYR A 206 -7.34 6.62 -23.35
CA TYR A 206 -7.51 7.43 -22.14
C TYR A 206 -8.59 8.50 -22.33
N ASN A 207 -8.50 9.28 -23.41
CA ASN A 207 -9.45 10.35 -23.69
C ASN A 207 -10.88 9.81 -23.93
N ALA A 208 -11.01 8.69 -24.64
CA ALA A 208 -12.30 8.04 -24.87
C ALA A 208 -12.93 7.53 -23.56
N MET A 209 -12.15 6.85 -22.71
CA MET A 209 -12.61 6.38 -21.41
C MET A 209 -12.94 7.53 -20.46
N LYS A 210 -12.11 8.57 -20.41
CA LYS A 210 -12.35 9.76 -19.60
C LYS A 210 -13.65 10.45 -19.98
N LYS A 211 -13.93 10.58 -21.28
CA LYS A 211 -15.20 11.14 -21.78
C LYS A 211 -16.38 10.28 -21.36
N LYS A 212 -16.27 8.95 -21.42
CA LYS A 212 -17.32 8.02 -20.99
C LYS A 212 -17.62 8.16 -19.49
N VAL A 213 -16.59 8.22 -18.64
CA VAL A 213 -16.74 8.40 -17.19
C VAL A 213 -17.39 9.74 -16.85
N LEU A 214 -17.07 10.81 -17.60
CA LEU A 214 -17.73 12.11 -17.45
C LEU A 214 -19.20 12.06 -17.86
N SER A 215 -19.52 11.42 -18.99
CA SER A 215 -20.90 11.27 -19.51
C SER A 215 -21.78 10.47 -18.56
N ASP A 216 -21.27 9.35 -18.02
CA ASP A 216 -22.01 8.49 -17.08
C ASP A 216 -22.32 9.22 -15.76
N SER A 217 -21.44 10.15 -15.36
CA SER A 217 -21.67 11.02 -14.19
C SER A 217 -22.72 12.12 -14.44
N GLU A 218 -22.94 12.52 -15.70
CA GLU A 218 -23.95 13.52 -16.08
C GLU A 218 -25.35 12.87 -16.24
N GLU A 219 -25.42 11.62 -16.70
CA GLU A 219 -26.67 10.85 -16.86
C GLU A 219 -27.31 10.43 -15.52
N GLU A 220 -26.53 10.27 -14.45
CA GLU A 220 -27.07 10.05 -13.10
C GLU A 220 -27.73 11.31 -12.50
N GLU A 221 -27.37 12.52 -12.94
CA GLU A 221 -28.03 13.76 -12.50
C GLU A 221 -29.34 14.05 -13.25
N GLU A 222 -29.56 13.46 -14.43
CA GLU A 222 -30.72 13.77 -15.30
C GLU A 222 -31.99 12.95 -14.96
N LYS A 223 -31.86 11.83 -14.24
CA LYS A 223 -32.99 10.95 -13.88
C LYS A 223 -33.87 11.43 -12.73
N ASP A 224 -33.54 12.56 -12.09
CA ASP A 224 -34.26 13.10 -10.92
C ASP A 224 -35.05 14.39 -11.23
N ALA A 225 -35.31 14.66 -12.51
CA ALA A 225 -35.96 15.88 -12.98
C ALA A 225 -37.15 15.60 -13.91
N ASP A 226 -38.17 14.89 -13.44
CA ASP A 226 -39.46 14.83 -14.13
C ASP A 226 -40.61 15.27 -13.21
N MET A 227 -40.87 16.58 -13.20
CA MET A 227 -42.12 17.18 -12.72
C MET A 227 -42.37 18.46 -13.53
N PRO A 228 -43.58 18.68 -14.10
CA PRO A 228 -43.76 19.67 -15.16
C PRO A 228 -43.94 21.08 -14.58
N GLY A 229 -43.23 22.06 -15.15
CA GLY A 229 -43.32 23.46 -14.77
C GLY A 229 -42.81 24.40 -15.86
N THR A 230 -43.77 25.05 -16.53
CA THR A 230 -43.71 26.04 -17.60
C THR A 230 -42.49 26.98 -17.71
N SER A 231 -41.94 27.04 -18.93
CA SER A 231 -41.50 28.22 -19.71
C SER A 231 -40.98 29.46 -18.98
N THR A 232 -39.67 29.75 -19.09
CA THR A 232 -39.10 30.85 -19.90
C THR A 232 -37.60 31.04 -19.64
N ARG A 233 -36.84 31.21 -20.73
CA ARG A 233 -35.38 31.48 -20.76
C ARG A 233 -35.01 32.73 -19.93
N LYS A 234 -33.85 32.68 -19.23
CA LYS A 234 -32.69 33.56 -19.49
C LYS A 234 -31.47 33.18 -18.64
N ARG A 235 -30.34 33.00 -19.34
CA ARG A 235 -28.98 32.87 -18.80
C ARG A 235 -28.63 34.06 -17.91
N LYS A 236 -28.06 33.77 -16.74
CA LYS A 236 -27.02 34.58 -16.07
C LYS A 236 -26.13 33.64 -15.25
N GLU A 237 -24.82 33.70 -15.53
CA GLU A 237 -23.72 33.16 -14.73
C GLU A 237 -24.02 33.22 -13.24
N HIS A 238 -23.74 32.19 -12.45
CA HIS A 238 -23.33 32.27 -11.03
C HIS A 238 -22.75 30.92 -10.58
N GLN A 239 -21.58 30.99 -9.92
CA GLN A 239 -20.71 29.92 -9.38
C GLN A 239 -21.41 28.77 -8.62
N PRO A 240 -20.91 27.52 -8.68
CA PRO A 240 -21.35 26.44 -7.80
C PRO A 240 -20.48 26.38 -6.53
N LYS A 241 -20.91 27.03 -5.44
CA LYS A 241 -20.34 26.81 -4.09
C LYS A 241 -21.38 26.62 -2.98
N ARG A 242 -22.63 26.26 -3.31
CA ARG A 242 -23.71 26.18 -2.28
C ARG A 242 -24.55 24.90 -2.27
N ARG A 243 -24.15 23.80 -2.92
CA ARG A 243 -24.87 22.51 -2.80
C ARG A 243 -24.43 21.62 -1.63
N LEU A 244 -23.32 21.92 -0.95
CA LEU A 244 -22.92 21.25 0.31
C LEU A 244 -23.75 21.68 1.55
N ARG A 245 -24.72 22.59 1.41
CA ARG A 245 -25.47 23.15 2.56
C ARG A 245 -26.77 22.42 2.93
N ASN A 246 -27.20 21.43 2.15
CA ASN A 246 -28.52 20.82 2.34
C ASN A 246 -28.52 19.50 3.15
N ARG A 247 -27.36 18.95 3.54
CA ARG A 247 -27.28 17.86 4.56
C ARG A 247 -27.37 18.40 6.01
N ALA A 248 -27.96 19.59 6.19
CA ALA A 248 -28.07 20.27 7.48
C ALA A 248 -29.51 20.29 8.00
N GLN A 249 -30.23 19.18 7.86
CA GLN A 249 -31.54 18.97 8.48
C GLN A 249 -31.41 17.94 9.61
N SER A 250 -31.53 18.46 10.85
CA SER A 250 -31.53 17.77 12.16
C SER A 250 -30.21 17.18 12.68
N TYR A 251 -29.42 17.98 13.43
CA TYR A 251 -28.35 17.43 14.28
C TYR A 251 -28.87 17.28 15.72
N ASP A 252 -29.40 16.10 16.03
CA ASP A 252 -29.52 15.62 17.41
C ASP A 252 -28.10 15.42 17.98
N ILE A 253 -27.75 16.17 19.03
CA ILE A 253 -26.43 16.03 19.69
C ILE A 253 -26.25 14.63 20.27
N GLN A 254 -27.32 13.91 20.59
CA GLN A 254 -27.26 12.58 21.18
C GLN A 254 -27.28 11.46 20.12
N ALA A 255 -27.30 11.80 18.82
CA ALA A 255 -27.28 10.82 17.73
C ALA A 255 -26.07 9.87 17.80
N TRP A 256 -24.93 10.35 18.32
CA TRP A 256 -23.72 9.54 18.49
C TRP A 256 -23.95 8.32 19.38
N LYS A 257 -24.87 8.37 20.35
CA LYS A 257 -25.16 7.22 21.23
C LYS A 257 -25.74 6.06 20.43
N ARG A 258 -26.71 6.34 19.57
CA ARG A 258 -27.31 5.35 18.66
C ARG A 258 -26.29 4.84 17.64
N GLN A 259 -25.51 5.74 17.05
CA GLN A 259 -24.46 5.37 16.08
C GLN A 259 -23.36 4.49 16.72
N CYS A 260 -22.95 4.79 17.95
CA CYS A 260 -21.99 3.96 18.69
C CYS A 260 -22.60 2.61 19.09
N GLN A 261 -23.89 2.56 19.43
CA GLN A 261 -24.57 1.29 19.71
C GLN A 261 -24.65 0.40 18.46
N GLU A 262 -24.97 0.98 17.29
CA GLU A 262 -24.93 0.28 16.01
C GLU A 262 -23.52 -0.22 15.68
N LEU A 263 -22.49 0.59 15.91
CA LEU A 263 -21.09 0.17 15.74
C LEU A 263 -20.70 -0.99 16.67
N LEU A 264 -21.08 -0.94 17.95
CA LEU A 264 -20.84 -2.06 18.86
C LEU A 264 -21.57 -3.32 18.38
N ASN A 265 -22.82 -3.21 17.91
CA ASN A 265 -23.55 -4.35 17.36
C ASN A 265 -22.85 -4.98 16.14
N LEU A 266 -22.25 -4.16 15.27
CA LEU A 266 -21.43 -4.65 14.16
C LEU A 266 -20.16 -5.35 14.66
N ILE A 267 -19.47 -4.79 15.65
CA ILE A 267 -18.29 -5.42 16.26
C ILE A 267 -18.65 -6.79 16.84
N PHE A 268 -19.80 -6.93 17.51
CA PHE A 268 -20.27 -8.21 18.04
C PHE A 268 -20.60 -9.25 16.95
N GLN A 269 -20.83 -8.85 15.70
CA GLN A 269 -21.02 -9.76 14.57
C GLN A 269 -19.70 -10.26 13.97
N CYS A 270 -18.59 -9.54 14.18
CA CYS A 270 -17.27 -9.99 13.72
C CYS A 270 -16.80 -11.20 14.53
N GLU A 271 -16.33 -12.26 13.87
CA GLU A 271 -15.71 -13.42 14.55
C GLU A 271 -14.48 -12.98 15.36
N ASP A 272 -13.72 -12.03 14.83
CA ASP A 272 -12.52 -11.48 15.47
C ASP A 272 -12.79 -10.79 16.82
N SER A 273 -14.05 -10.47 17.15
CA SER A 273 -14.37 -9.86 18.44
C SER A 273 -14.50 -10.86 19.59
N GLU A 274 -14.66 -12.15 19.30
CA GLU A 274 -15.00 -13.18 20.29
C GLU A 274 -14.15 -13.16 21.58
N PRO A 275 -12.80 -13.07 21.52
CA PRO A 275 -11.95 -13.04 22.71
C PRO A 275 -12.07 -11.75 23.54
N PHE A 276 -12.66 -10.70 22.98
CA PHE A 276 -12.75 -9.36 23.58
C PHE A 276 -14.16 -9.01 24.06
N ARG A 277 -15.13 -9.92 23.88
CA ARG A 277 -16.55 -9.66 24.19
C ARG A 277 -16.85 -9.65 25.68
N GLN A 278 -16.08 -10.40 26.48
CA GLN A 278 -16.27 -10.57 27.91
C GLN A 278 -14.96 -10.25 28.64
N PRO A 279 -15.02 -9.91 29.95
CA PRO A 279 -13.83 -9.79 30.77
C PRO A 279 -12.98 -11.07 30.73
N VAL A 280 -11.66 -10.91 30.78
CA VAL A 280 -10.73 -12.04 30.84
C VAL A 280 -10.95 -12.83 32.13
N ASP A 281 -11.06 -14.15 32.02
CA ASP A 281 -11.21 -15.05 33.16
C ASP A 281 -9.89 -15.16 33.95
N LEU A 282 -9.90 -14.68 35.19
CA LEU A 282 -8.74 -14.67 36.07
C LEU A 282 -8.40 -16.04 36.66
N ILE A 283 -9.29 -17.04 36.53
CA ILE A 283 -9.00 -18.42 36.91
C ILE A 283 -8.13 -19.06 35.83
N GLU A 284 -8.43 -18.80 34.55
CA GLU A 284 -7.65 -19.29 33.41
C GLU A 284 -6.35 -18.48 33.21
N TYR A 285 -6.40 -17.17 33.48
CA TYR A 285 -5.29 -16.22 33.33
C TYR A 285 -5.01 -15.46 34.64
N PRO A 286 -4.41 -16.11 35.64
CA PRO A 286 -4.23 -15.52 36.97
C PRO A 286 -3.26 -14.34 37.02
N ASP A 287 -2.29 -14.27 36.09
CA ASP A 287 -1.31 -13.19 35.96
C ASP A 287 -1.84 -11.96 35.20
N TYR A 288 -3.05 -12.02 34.64
CA TYR A 288 -3.59 -10.94 33.81
C TYR A 288 -3.67 -9.59 34.56
N ARG A 289 -4.06 -9.62 35.84
CA ARG A 289 -4.15 -8.41 36.69
C ARG A 289 -2.80 -7.87 37.15
N ASP A 290 -1.76 -8.70 37.11
CA ASP A 290 -0.40 -8.27 37.44
C ASP A 290 0.24 -7.52 36.25
N ILE A 291 -0.25 -7.77 35.04
CA ILE A 291 0.25 -7.18 33.79
C ILE A 291 -0.63 -6.02 33.29
N ILE A 292 -1.95 -6.13 33.46
CA ILE A 292 -2.94 -5.17 32.95
C ILE A 292 -3.57 -4.37 34.09
N ASP A 293 -3.22 -3.09 34.16
CA ASP A 293 -3.69 -2.15 35.19
C ASP A 293 -5.22 -1.94 35.16
N THR A 294 -5.76 -1.69 33.97
CA THR A 294 -7.19 -1.36 33.78
C THR A 294 -7.80 -2.29 32.74
N PRO A 295 -8.36 -3.45 33.14
CA PRO A 295 -9.06 -4.33 32.21
C PRO A 295 -10.28 -3.67 31.57
N MET A 296 -10.55 -4.04 30.32
CA MET A 296 -11.69 -3.53 29.55
C MET A 296 -12.11 -4.56 28.50
N ASP A 297 -13.40 -4.60 28.17
CA ASP A 297 -14.02 -5.52 27.22
C ASP A 297 -15.27 -4.89 26.57
N PHE A 298 -15.75 -5.48 25.47
CA PHE A 298 -16.87 -4.91 24.71
C PHE A 298 -18.23 -4.99 25.42
N ALA A 299 -18.46 -5.97 26.31
CA ALA A 299 -19.70 -6.03 27.08
C ALA A 299 -19.75 -4.87 28.09
N THR A 300 -18.66 -4.63 28.82
CA THR A 300 -18.53 -3.48 29.74
C THR A 300 -18.72 -2.15 29.00
N VAL A 301 -18.11 -1.99 27.82
CA VAL A 301 -18.30 -0.78 27.00
C VAL A 301 -19.76 -0.60 26.57
N ARG A 302 -20.43 -1.68 26.15
CA ARG A 302 -21.84 -1.66 25.73
C ARG A 302 -22.77 -1.30 26.89
N GLU A 303 -22.61 -1.92 28.04
CA GLU A 303 -23.41 -1.63 29.24
C GLU A 303 -23.23 -0.18 29.70
N THR A 304 -22.00 0.33 29.66
CA THR A 304 -21.68 1.72 30.02
C THR A 304 -22.35 2.72 29.05
N LEU A 305 -22.41 2.38 27.76
CA LEU A 305 -23.12 3.19 26.75
C LEU A 305 -24.64 3.18 26.97
N GLU A 306 -25.22 2.01 27.24
CA GLU A 306 -26.66 1.83 27.47
C GLU A 306 -27.15 2.49 28.76
N ALA A 307 -26.32 2.45 29.81
CA ALA A 307 -26.54 3.21 31.04
C ALA A 307 -26.42 4.73 30.85
N GLY A 308 -25.87 5.17 29.71
CA GLY A 308 -25.70 6.59 29.38
C GLY A 308 -24.55 7.27 30.09
N ASN A 309 -23.60 6.49 30.64
CA ASN A 309 -22.48 6.96 31.46
C ASN A 309 -21.32 7.57 30.67
N TYR A 310 -21.40 7.58 29.33
CA TYR A 310 -20.50 8.34 28.48
C TYR A 310 -21.10 9.71 28.14
N GLU A 311 -20.34 10.77 28.40
CA GLU A 311 -20.74 12.16 28.09
C GLU A 311 -20.43 12.53 26.62
N SER A 312 -19.47 11.83 26.02
CA SER A 312 -19.07 12.05 24.63
C SER A 312 -18.62 10.76 23.95
N PRO A 313 -18.70 10.66 22.61
CA PRO A 313 -18.17 9.51 21.88
C PRO A 313 -16.66 9.34 22.07
N SER A 314 -15.94 10.40 22.46
CA SER A 314 -14.50 10.33 22.72
C SER A 314 -14.16 9.56 23.99
N GLU A 315 -15.06 9.46 24.97
CA GLU A 315 -14.85 8.64 26.17
C GLU A 315 -14.98 7.16 25.85
N LEU A 316 -16.04 6.78 25.13
CA LEU A 316 -16.21 5.42 24.60
C LEU A 316 -15.00 4.99 23.76
N CYS A 317 -14.45 5.89 22.94
CA CYS A 317 -13.23 5.61 22.17
C CYS A 317 -12.03 5.23 23.05
N LYS A 318 -11.89 5.84 24.23
CA LYS A 318 -10.77 5.53 25.13
C LYS A 318 -10.90 4.10 25.64
N ASP A 319 -12.10 3.70 26.05
CA ASP A 319 -12.33 2.36 26.59
C ASP A 319 -12.20 1.29 25.50
N VAL A 320 -12.73 1.53 24.30
CA VAL A 320 -12.52 0.59 23.17
C VAL A 320 -11.05 0.49 22.79
N ARG A 321 -10.31 1.60 22.72
CA ARG A 321 -8.86 1.57 22.44
C ARG A 321 -8.07 0.89 23.54
N LEU A 322 -8.54 0.98 24.79
CA LEU A 322 -7.93 0.31 25.94
C LEU A 322 -8.01 -1.22 25.81
N ILE A 323 -9.12 -1.77 25.29
CA ILE A 323 -9.23 -3.21 24.98
C ILE A 323 -8.06 -3.67 24.09
N PHE A 324 -7.81 -2.95 23.00
CA PHE A 324 -6.74 -3.30 22.05
C PHE A 324 -5.34 -3.02 22.61
N SER A 325 -5.18 -1.97 23.42
CA SER A 325 -3.92 -1.68 24.10
C SER A 325 -3.57 -2.80 25.08
N ASN A 326 -4.52 -3.23 25.90
CA ASN A 326 -4.36 -4.31 26.86
C ASN A 326 -4.02 -5.64 26.16
N SER A 327 -4.70 -5.94 25.05
CA SER A 327 -4.40 -7.11 24.22
C SER A 327 -2.94 -7.13 23.74
N LYS A 328 -2.42 -5.99 23.28
CA LYS A 328 -1.01 -5.87 22.82
C LYS A 328 0.00 -5.99 23.96
N VAL A 329 -0.32 -5.50 25.15
CA VAL A 329 0.55 -5.59 26.33
C VAL A 329 0.62 -7.04 26.81
N TYR A 330 -0.53 -7.71 26.92
CA TYR A 330 -0.61 -9.09 27.41
C TYR A 330 -0.15 -10.13 26.37
N THR A 331 -0.46 -9.93 25.10
CA THR A 331 -0.10 -10.84 23.99
C THR A 331 0.76 -10.12 22.93
N PRO A 332 2.05 -9.82 23.19
CA PRO A 332 2.89 -9.04 22.27
C PRO A 332 3.36 -9.82 21.03
N CYS A 333 3.14 -11.14 20.97
CA CYS A 333 3.59 -11.98 19.86
C CYS A 333 2.81 -11.68 18.57
N LYS A 334 3.48 -11.05 17.59
CA LYS A 334 2.89 -10.67 16.29
C LYS A 334 2.37 -11.84 15.44
N ARG A 335 2.81 -13.07 15.72
CA ARG A 335 2.31 -14.29 15.05
C ARG A 335 1.07 -14.88 15.71
N SER A 336 0.66 -14.37 16.88
CA SER A 336 -0.52 -14.86 17.59
C SER A 336 -1.80 -14.50 16.83
N ARG A 337 -2.76 -15.43 16.84
CA ARG A 337 -4.10 -15.21 16.30
C ARG A 337 -4.79 -14.02 16.99
N ILE A 338 -4.69 -13.93 18.32
CA ILE A 338 -5.26 -12.84 19.14
C ILE A 338 -4.70 -11.48 18.74
N TYR A 339 -3.38 -11.40 18.49
CA TYR A 339 -2.73 -10.16 18.05
C TYR A 339 -3.27 -9.71 16.68
N SER A 340 -3.44 -10.65 15.75
CA SER A 340 -3.99 -10.37 14.42
C SER A 340 -5.48 -9.96 14.48
N MET A 341 -6.28 -10.64 15.31
CA MET A 341 -7.70 -10.31 15.55
C MET A 341 -7.83 -8.90 16.15
N SER A 342 -7.03 -8.59 17.17
CA SER A 342 -6.98 -7.25 17.78
C SER A 342 -6.64 -6.15 16.77
N LEU A 343 -5.71 -6.41 15.85
CA LEU A 343 -5.31 -5.43 14.84
C LEU A 343 -6.44 -5.17 13.83
N ARG A 344 -7.07 -6.23 13.30
CA ARG A 344 -8.18 -6.10 12.34
C ARG A 344 -9.39 -5.40 12.97
N LEU A 345 -9.74 -5.78 14.19
CA LEU A 345 -10.88 -5.19 14.88
C LEU A 345 -10.61 -3.74 15.32
N SER A 346 -9.36 -3.40 15.67
CA SER A 346 -8.94 -2.02 15.92
C SER A 346 -9.05 -1.16 14.67
N ALA A 347 -8.63 -1.67 13.50
CA ALA A 347 -8.76 -0.94 12.24
C ALA A 347 -10.23 -0.71 11.87
N PHE A 348 -11.06 -1.75 11.98
CA PHE A 348 -12.51 -1.66 11.77
C PHE A 348 -13.16 -0.62 12.69
N PHE A 349 -12.81 -0.61 13.98
CA PHE A 349 -13.34 0.39 14.90
C PHE A 349 -12.96 1.83 14.50
N GLU A 350 -11.68 2.08 14.16
CA GLU A 350 -11.20 3.42 13.80
C GLU A 350 -11.84 3.97 12.52
N GLU A 351 -12.10 3.11 11.54
CA GLU A 351 -12.78 3.45 10.29
C GLU A 351 -14.19 3.99 10.57
N HIS A 352 -14.97 3.26 11.37
CA HIS A 352 -16.36 3.62 11.63
C HIS A 352 -16.51 4.77 12.64
N ILE A 353 -15.70 4.81 13.70
CA ILE A 353 -15.81 5.82 14.77
C ILE A 353 -15.42 7.23 14.29
N SER A 354 -14.57 7.33 13.26
CA SER A 354 -14.12 8.61 12.70
C SER A 354 -15.28 9.45 12.14
N SER A 355 -16.24 8.81 11.48
CA SER A 355 -17.46 9.45 10.96
C SER A 355 -18.33 9.99 12.11
N ILE A 356 -18.57 9.17 13.14
CA ILE A 356 -19.37 9.51 14.32
C ILE A 356 -18.76 10.71 15.07
N LEU A 357 -17.43 10.71 15.25
CA LEU A 357 -16.71 11.81 15.88
C LEU A 357 -16.81 13.11 15.07
N SER A 358 -16.76 13.03 13.73
CA SER A 358 -16.89 14.19 12.84
C SER A 358 -18.29 14.80 12.90
N ASP A 359 -19.32 13.95 12.85
CA ASP A 359 -20.72 14.35 12.93
C ASP A 359 -21.03 14.98 14.30
N TYR A 360 -20.56 14.37 15.38
CA TYR A 360 -20.70 14.91 16.73
C TYR A 360 -20.01 16.29 16.90
N LYS A 361 -18.78 16.44 16.40
CA LYS A 361 -18.07 17.75 16.40
C LYS A 361 -18.83 18.79 15.59
N SER A 362 -19.41 18.40 14.46
CA SER A 362 -20.21 19.30 13.62
C SER A 362 -21.52 19.72 14.29
N ALA A 363 -22.21 18.78 14.94
CA ALA A 363 -23.38 19.03 15.77
C ALA A 363 -23.05 20.02 16.91
N LEU A 364 -21.97 19.77 17.66
CA LEU A 364 -21.51 20.66 18.74
C LEU A 364 -21.23 22.09 18.25
N ARG A 365 -20.52 22.24 17.13
CA ARG A 365 -20.23 23.56 16.54
C ARG A 365 -21.50 24.29 16.13
N PHE A 366 -22.47 23.57 15.56
CA PHE A 366 -23.75 24.14 15.16
C PHE A 366 -24.57 24.62 16.37
N HIS A 367 -24.69 23.79 17.40
CA HIS A 367 -25.41 24.13 18.63
C HIS A 367 -24.76 25.28 19.39
N LYS A 368 -23.42 25.34 19.45
CA LYS A 368 -22.67 26.49 20.00
C LYS A 368 -22.93 27.78 19.22
N ARG A 369 -23.02 27.72 17.88
CA ARG A 369 -23.32 28.88 17.04
C ARG A 369 -24.77 29.35 17.18
N SER A 370 -25.73 28.42 17.26
CA SER A 370 -27.15 28.69 17.47
C SER A 370 -27.42 29.34 18.84
N THR A 371 -26.78 28.84 19.90
CA THR A 371 -26.88 29.45 21.25
C THR A 371 -26.30 30.86 21.32
N ILE A 372 -25.19 31.14 20.63
CA ILE A 372 -24.61 32.48 20.52
C ILE A 372 -25.54 33.44 19.75
N GLN A 373 -26.15 32.99 18.65
CA GLN A 373 -27.12 33.80 17.89
C GLN A 373 -28.38 34.10 18.70
N LYS A 374 -28.91 33.12 19.45
CA LYS A 374 -30.05 33.33 20.37
C LYS A 374 -29.72 34.33 21.49
N LYS A 375 -28.49 34.28 22.05
CA LYS A 375 -28.02 35.26 23.06
C LYS A 375 -27.86 36.68 22.48
N ARG A 376 -27.38 36.81 21.24
CA ARG A 376 -27.26 38.12 20.54
C ARG A 376 -28.61 38.73 20.16
N SER A 377 -29.57 37.92 19.69
CA SER A 377 -30.92 38.38 19.36
C SER A 377 -31.70 38.87 20.61
N LYS A 378 -31.52 38.20 21.76
CA LYS A 378 -32.10 38.67 23.04
C LYS A 378 -31.52 40.02 23.49
N ARG A 379 -30.22 40.27 23.29
CA ARG A 379 -29.58 41.58 23.59
C ARG A 379 -30.00 42.71 22.64
N SER A 380 -30.31 42.40 21.38
CA SER A 380 -30.80 43.37 20.40
C SER A 380 -32.27 43.76 20.62
N ARG A 381 -33.09 42.88 21.18
CA ARG A 381 -34.49 43.18 21.54
C ARG A 381 -34.62 43.99 22.83
N SER A 382 -33.62 43.95 23.71
CA SER A 382 -33.58 44.78 24.91
C SER A 382 -33.10 46.22 24.66
N SER A 383 -32.60 46.55 23.46
CA SER A 383 -32.15 47.91 23.10
C SER A 383 -33.14 48.69 22.22
N SER A 384 -34.32 48.13 21.92
CA SER A 384 -35.32 48.75 21.02
C SER A 384 -36.56 49.29 21.75
N LEU A 385 -36.45 49.57 23.05
CA LEU A 385 -37.45 50.31 23.82
C LEU A 385 -36.76 51.45 24.57
N SER A 386 -36.28 52.47 23.84
CA SER A 386 -36.24 53.84 24.37
C SER A 386 -36.13 54.87 23.26
N SER A 387 -37.21 55.64 23.13
CA SER A 387 -37.32 57.05 22.72
C SER A 387 -36.70 57.54 21.41
N SER A 388 -37.61 57.87 20.50
CA SER A 388 -37.57 58.93 19.49
C SER A 388 -36.99 60.26 20.02
N ALA A 389 -36.14 60.93 19.22
CA ALA A 389 -36.32 62.30 18.71
C ALA A 389 -34.98 63.03 18.42
N ALA A 390 -34.98 63.74 17.29
CA ALA A 390 -34.17 64.92 16.92
C ALA A 390 -32.78 64.76 16.27
N SER A 391 -32.78 64.98 14.94
CA SER A 391 -31.97 65.87 14.09
C SER A 391 -30.43 65.95 14.19
N SER A 392 -29.78 65.76 13.03
CA SER A 392 -28.44 66.22 12.64
C SER A 392 -28.34 67.77 12.48
N PRO A 393 -27.21 68.37 12.03
CA PRO A 393 -25.83 68.37 12.56
C PRO A 393 -25.24 69.82 12.67
N ASP A 394 -24.04 70.03 13.27
CA ASP A 394 -22.89 70.81 12.73
C ASP A 394 -21.89 71.39 13.78
N ARG A 395 -20.64 71.55 13.31
CA ARG A 395 -19.53 72.47 13.71
C ARG A 395 -18.59 72.24 14.92
N LYS A 396 -17.32 71.99 14.56
CA LYS A 396 -16.06 72.70 14.92
C LYS A 396 -15.86 73.25 16.35
N ARG A 397 -14.77 72.83 17.02
CA ARG A 397 -13.55 73.66 17.26
C ARG A 397 -12.43 72.91 18.00
N ARG A 398 -11.23 73.48 17.88
CA ARG A 398 -9.86 72.96 18.07
C ARG A 398 -9.24 73.59 19.34
N LEU A 399 -8.20 72.92 19.86
CA LEU A 399 -7.10 73.42 20.74
C LEU A 399 -7.49 73.66 22.22
N ILE A 400 -6.74 73.20 23.24
CA ILE A 400 -5.36 73.61 23.63
C ILE A 400 -4.64 72.48 24.41
N LYS A 401 -3.32 72.37 24.18
CA LYS A 401 -2.29 71.57 24.92
C LYS A 401 -1.57 72.54 25.88
N PRO A 402 -0.88 72.11 26.97
CA PRO A 402 0.57 71.84 26.85
C PRO A 402 1.12 70.76 27.84
N GLN A 403 2.04 69.88 27.39
CA GLN A 403 3.50 69.80 27.75
C GLN A 403 3.79 68.97 29.03
N LEU A 404 4.90 68.26 29.28
CA LEU A 404 6.22 67.87 28.69
C LEU A 404 6.74 66.76 29.67
N LYS A 405 7.47 65.68 29.32
CA LYS A 405 8.93 65.51 29.05
C LYS A 405 9.19 63.98 29.08
N ALA A 406 9.83 63.36 28.08
CA ALA A 406 11.23 62.83 28.07
C ALA A 406 11.52 61.79 29.19
N GLU A 407 12.08 60.59 28.97
CA GLU A 407 13.25 60.22 28.15
C GLU A 407 13.21 58.78 27.57
N LEU A 408 14.02 58.60 26.51
CA LEU A 408 14.44 57.36 25.83
C LEU A 408 15.37 56.50 26.72
N VAL A 409 15.45 55.18 26.48
CA VAL A 409 16.62 54.50 25.86
C VAL A 409 16.22 53.09 25.34
N THR A 410 16.71 52.83 24.14
CA THR A 410 16.61 51.70 23.20
C THR A 410 17.41 50.44 23.60
N THR A 411 16.78 49.26 23.38
CA THR A 411 17.19 47.98 22.71
C THR A 411 18.70 47.58 22.54
N PRO A 412 19.10 46.35 22.08
CA PRO A 412 18.33 45.21 21.53
C PRO A 412 18.81 43.75 21.85
N SER A 413 17.98 42.79 21.41
CA SER A 413 18.30 41.49 20.74
C SER A 413 19.15 40.40 21.41
N SER A 414 18.59 39.20 21.58
CA SER A 414 18.80 38.05 20.66
C SER A 414 18.27 36.73 21.26
N ALA A 415 17.76 35.85 20.39
CA ALA A 415 17.30 34.50 20.69
C ALA A 415 18.47 33.53 20.92
N PRO A 416 18.20 32.33 21.47
CA PRO A 416 18.90 31.16 20.94
C PRO A 416 18.01 29.91 20.77
N ALA A 417 18.32 29.15 19.71
CA ALA A 417 18.03 27.73 19.54
C ALA A 417 19.14 26.87 20.16
N ARG A 418 18.84 25.64 20.61
CA ARG A 418 19.84 24.61 20.99
C ARG A 418 19.31 23.16 20.84
N PRO A 419 20.21 22.15 20.75
CA PRO A 419 20.09 21.02 19.83
C PRO A 419 20.10 19.61 20.47
N ILE A 420 20.13 18.60 19.58
CA ILE A 420 20.19 17.13 19.72
C ILE A 420 21.38 16.61 20.53
N LEU A 421 21.18 15.49 21.26
CA LEU A 421 22.25 14.63 21.77
C LEU A 421 21.91 13.13 21.59
N LEU A 422 22.78 12.44 20.85
CA LEU A 422 22.88 10.98 20.70
C LEU A 422 23.50 10.36 21.96
N ARG A 423 23.02 9.17 22.36
CA ARG A 423 23.70 8.34 23.38
C ARG A 423 23.73 6.89 22.93
N ASN A 424 24.93 6.42 22.62
CA ASN A 424 25.29 5.01 22.46
C ASN A 424 25.29 4.33 23.84
N ILE A 425 24.71 3.12 23.93
CA ILE A 425 24.96 2.17 25.00
C ILE A 425 25.29 0.83 24.36
N ALA A 426 26.52 0.37 24.60
CA ALA A 426 26.96 -0.99 24.39
C ALA A 426 26.69 -1.80 25.67
N ALA A 427 26.20 -3.03 25.54
CA ALA A 427 26.16 -4.00 26.62
C ALA A 427 26.63 -5.36 26.10
N GLN A 428 27.68 -5.86 26.75
CA GLN A 428 28.28 -7.18 26.58
C GLN A 428 27.37 -8.26 27.19
N MET A 429 27.29 -9.43 26.57
CA MET A 429 26.81 -10.67 27.21
C MET A 429 27.76 -11.82 26.85
N ASN A 430 28.10 -12.62 27.87
CA ASN A 430 29.00 -13.76 27.82
C ASN A 430 28.26 -15.01 28.37
N GLY A 431 28.28 -16.12 27.63
CA GLY A 431 27.88 -17.50 28.00
C GLY A 431 26.37 -17.77 28.19
N LYS A 432 25.76 -18.93 27.87
CA LYS A 432 26.25 -20.29 27.59
C LYS A 432 25.20 -21.03 26.73
N VAL A 433 25.70 -21.92 25.88
CA VAL A 433 24.98 -22.82 24.97
C VAL A 433 24.40 -24.04 25.70
N VAL A 434 23.21 -24.50 25.30
CA VAL A 434 22.82 -25.92 25.17
C VAL A 434 21.92 -26.06 23.93
N ASP A 435 22.27 -27.03 23.09
CA ASP A 435 21.68 -27.38 21.79
C ASP A 435 20.24 -27.93 21.83
N SER A 436 19.50 -27.72 20.74
CA SER A 436 18.99 -28.77 19.82
C SER A 436 17.75 -28.31 19.04
N ALA A 437 17.92 -28.07 17.73
CA ALA A 437 17.00 -28.47 16.64
C ALA A 437 17.49 -27.85 15.32
N SER A 438 17.95 -28.70 14.40
CA SER A 438 18.44 -28.36 13.07
C SER A 438 17.33 -27.81 12.18
N LEU A 439 17.43 -26.53 11.82
CA LEU A 439 16.62 -25.90 10.77
C LEU A 439 17.32 -26.07 9.42
N VAL A 440 16.65 -26.79 8.52
CA VAL A 440 16.95 -26.92 7.09
C VAL A 440 16.96 -25.52 6.46
N ARG A 441 18.09 -25.16 5.85
CA ARG A 441 18.34 -23.82 5.29
C ARG A 441 18.32 -23.93 3.77
N THR A 442 17.22 -23.57 3.14
CA THR A 442 17.18 -23.32 1.70
C THR A 442 17.97 -22.05 1.40
N ARG A 443 19.00 -22.14 0.56
CA ARG A 443 19.80 -20.99 0.12
C ARG A 443 18.95 -20.15 -0.84
N SER A 444 18.56 -18.96 -0.38
CA SER A 444 17.94 -17.91 -1.18
C SER A 444 18.97 -17.30 -2.12
N THR A 445 18.56 -17.12 -3.37
CA THR A 445 19.24 -16.35 -4.42
C THR A 445 19.57 -14.93 -3.93
N ARG A 446 20.83 -14.52 -4.08
CA ARG A 446 21.30 -13.16 -3.79
C ARG A 446 21.34 -12.38 -5.10
N ALA A 447 20.58 -11.29 -5.15
CA ALA A 447 20.62 -10.31 -6.24
C ALA A 447 22.02 -9.69 -6.36
N ILE A 448 22.56 -9.66 -7.58
CA ILE A 448 23.82 -9.02 -7.94
C ILE A 448 23.57 -7.50 -8.00
N THR A 449 24.30 -6.75 -7.19
CA THR A 449 24.51 -5.31 -7.33
C THR A 449 25.69 -5.10 -8.29
N GLU A 450 25.44 -4.54 -9.47
CA GLU A 450 26.50 -4.07 -10.37
C GLU A 450 27.21 -2.86 -9.75
N THR A 451 28.49 -3.05 -9.41
CA THR A 451 29.44 -1.95 -9.16
C THR A 451 29.92 -1.37 -10.48
N THR A 452 29.61 -0.10 -10.72
CA THR A 452 30.15 0.72 -11.79
C THR A 452 31.64 0.99 -11.56
N ASN A 453 32.50 0.42 -12.42
CA ASN A 453 33.89 0.87 -12.55
C ASN A 453 34.01 1.90 -13.66
N ASN A 454 34.54 3.05 -13.26
CA ASN A 454 34.86 4.21 -14.07
C ASN A 454 36.27 4.00 -14.67
N GLU A 455 36.40 3.89 -16.00
CA GLU A 455 37.68 4.18 -16.68
C GLU A 455 37.43 5.02 -17.94
N GLN A 456 38.05 6.20 -17.94
CA GLN A 456 38.14 7.11 -19.08
C GLN A 456 39.36 6.76 -19.96
N PRO A 457 39.35 7.17 -21.24
CA PRO A 457 40.19 6.59 -22.28
C PRO A 457 41.56 7.26 -22.40
N SER A 458 42.57 6.48 -22.78
CA SER A 458 43.85 7.00 -23.27
C SER A 458 44.10 6.60 -24.73
N THR A 459 44.57 7.58 -25.47
CA THR A 459 44.71 7.65 -26.92
C THR A 459 46.06 7.14 -27.42
N SER A 460 46.06 6.34 -28.49
CA SER A 460 47.10 6.24 -29.54
C SER A 460 46.65 5.12 -30.50
N GLY A 461 46.57 5.24 -31.82
CA GLY A 461 47.30 6.07 -32.77
C GLY A 461 47.89 5.15 -33.83
N ALA A 462 47.42 5.29 -35.07
CA ALA A 462 48.07 4.95 -36.36
C ALA A 462 47.82 3.57 -37.03
N LYS A 463 47.03 3.68 -38.12
CA LYS A 463 47.34 3.38 -39.53
C LYS A 463 46.96 2.03 -40.16
N SER A 464 46.25 2.22 -41.27
CA SER A 464 45.80 1.34 -42.35
C SER A 464 46.89 0.51 -43.03
N VAL A 465 46.54 -0.72 -43.45
CA VAL A 465 46.89 -1.24 -44.77
C VAL A 465 45.76 -2.13 -45.30
N THR A 466 45.23 -1.74 -46.46
CA THR A 466 44.29 -2.45 -47.31
C THR A 466 45.06 -3.39 -48.24
N LEU A 467 44.77 -4.69 -48.26
CA LEU A 467 45.17 -5.60 -49.35
C LEU A 467 44.14 -6.75 -49.55
N LYS A 468 43.29 -6.58 -50.57
CA LYS A 468 42.88 -7.63 -51.53
C LYS A 468 43.54 -7.22 -52.88
N PRO A 469 43.81 -8.09 -53.88
CA PRO A 469 42.95 -9.20 -54.32
C PRO A 469 43.70 -10.45 -54.86
N ASN A 470 42.99 -11.56 -55.12
CA ASN A 470 42.79 -12.08 -56.50
C ASN A 470 42.10 -13.44 -56.51
N SER A 471 41.11 -13.50 -57.41
CA SER A 471 40.52 -14.67 -58.03
C SER A 471 41.44 -15.30 -59.07
N ALA A 472 41.48 -16.64 -59.15
CA ALA A 472 41.53 -17.37 -60.42
C ALA A 472 41.25 -18.87 -60.23
N ALA A 473 40.39 -19.35 -61.11
CA ALA A 473 40.05 -20.72 -61.51
C ALA A 473 41.09 -21.83 -61.25
N THR A 474 40.62 -22.98 -60.78
CA THR A 474 40.44 -24.19 -61.62
C THR A 474 39.39 -25.10 -60.99
#